data_AF-A0A7R9FU65-F1
#
_entry.id   AF-A0A7R9FU65-F1
#
_cell.length_a   1.000
_cell.length_b   1.000
_cell.length_c   1.000
_cell.angle_alpha   90.00
_cell.angle_beta   90.00
_cell.angle_gamma   90.00
#
_symmetry.space_group_name_H-M   'P 1'
#
loop_
_entity.id
_entity.type
_entity.pdbx_description
1 polymer ?
#
loop_
_entity_poly.entity_id
_entity_poly.type
_entity_poly.pdbx_seq_one_letter_code
_entity_poly.pdbx_strand_id
1 'polypeptide(L)'
;MLVEGRQVQARFTIIEGWNFSQVKQALAQLPGLVPTIDGMSDAQIMQILGRPGIHPEGRFFPDTYYLPNGSKDTVALKLAMQTMDKHLQQAWQTRNSQSVLRTPDELLTLASIIEKETGLASDRQNIASVFHNRLRIGMRLQTDPAVIYGIGQNFDGNLTKKHLRTDTAYNTYTRTGLPPTPIAMPGAAALNAAAQPAQSKYLYFVSRGDGSSAFSENLQQHNRAGIDGAGKSSHIEALAEYLRAAGLTTCLTREPGGTPLAEQLRALLLHEPMDALSEALLMFAARREHVLQVIKPALAKGQVVLCDRFTDATFAYQGYGRGFNLEVLQQLELWVQGNDLQKPSEILEPDCTFWFDLSPQVAAKRLESARKPDKFEAQSLAFFQRVAQGYAMRMQQNPQRFVHIDAAQSVEKVRMQILAQADKFIPQLASRAVRGNKYV
;
A
#
# COMPACT_ATOMS: atom_id res chain seq x y z
N MET A 1 21.26 -22.39 -53.90
CA MET A 1 20.22 -22.23 -52.86
C MET A 1 20.91 -21.57 -51.66
N LEU A 2 20.92 -20.23 -51.62
CA LEU A 2 21.44 -19.46 -50.49
C LEU A 2 20.40 -19.58 -49.37
N VAL A 3 20.70 -20.39 -48.36
CA VAL A 3 19.86 -20.56 -47.18
C VAL A 3 20.06 -19.33 -46.31
N GLU A 4 18.99 -18.58 -46.04
CA GLU A 4 18.95 -17.49 -45.07
C GLU A 4 19.53 -17.99 -43.73
N GLY A 5 20.72 -17.49 -43.38
CA GLY A 5 21.39 -17.81 -42.13
C GLY A 5 20.65 -17.22 -40.94
N ARG A 6 19.66 -17.94 -40.40
CA ARG A 6 19.18 -17.71 -39.03
C ARG A 6 20.32 -18.06 -38.07
N GLN A 7 21.24 -17.13 -37.84
CA GLN A 7 22.18 -17.23 -36.73
C GLN A 7 21.38 -17.32 -35.43
N VAL A 8 21.63 -18.35 -34.63
CA VAL A 8 21.06 -18.48 -33.29
C VAL A 8 21.59 -17.31 -32.45
N GLN A 9 20.68 -16.47 -31.95
CA GLN A 9 21.00 -15.31 -31.13
C GLN A 9 20.66 -15.57 -29.66
N ALA A 10 21.53 -15.11 -28.76
CA ALA A 10 21.23 -15.01 -27.34
C ALA A 10 20.28 -13.83 -27.11
N ARG A 11 19.26 -14.03 -26.28
CA ARG A 11 18.23 -13.04 -25.94
C ARG A 11 18.40 -12.60 -24.49
N PHE A 12 18.92 -11.39 -24.28
CA PHE A 12 19.09 -10.81 -22.96
C PHE A 12 18.01 -9.76 -22.69
N THR A 13 17.20 -9.93 -21.65
CA THR A 13 16.14 -8.98 -21.29
C THR A 13 16.44 -8.32 -19.96
N ILE A 14 16.42 -6.98 -19.92
CA ILE A 14 16.39 -6.18 -18.67
C ILE A 14 14.96 -5.69 -18.47
N ILE A 15 14.38 -5.95 -17.29
CA ILE A 15 13.02 -5.53 -16.96
C ILE A 15 13.07 -4.19 -16.20
N GLU A 16 12.10 -3.32 -16.45
CA GLU A 16 11.92 -2.05 -15.74
C GLU A 16 11.82 -2.30 -14.23
N GLY A 17 12.45 -1.43 -13.43
CA GLY A 17 12.44 -1.52 -11.97
C GLY A 17 13.38 -2.58 -11.36
N TRP A 18 14.16 -3.29 -12.18
CA TRP A 18 15.25 -4.14 -11.71
C TRP A 18 16.41 -3.33 -11.14
N ASN A 19 17.10 -3.85 -10.13
CA ASN A 19 18.40 -3.31 -9.70
C ASN A 19 19.56 -3.97 -10.46
N PHE A 20 20.78 -3.41 -10.33
CA PHE A 20 21.94 -3.95 -11.03
C PHE A 20 22.30 -5.40 -10.64
N SER A 21 22.00 -5.81 -9.41
CA SER A 21 22.20 -7.20 -8.98
C SER A 21 21.33 -8.17 -9.78
N GLN A 22 20.07 -7.81 -10.05
CA GLN A 22 19.16 -8.61 -10.87
C GLN A 22 19.62 -8.66 -12.34
N VAL A 23 20.14 -7.55 -12.87
CA VAL A 23 20.76 -7.50 -14.20
C VAL A 23 21.94 -8.48 -14.30
N LYS A 24 22.84 -8.49 -13.31
CA LYS A 24 23.96 -9.45 -13.25
C LYS A 24 23.48 -10.89 -13.17
N GLN A 25 22.48 -11.17 -12.34
CA GLN A 25 21.91 -12.51 -12.21
C GLN A 25 21.31 -13.00 -13.52
N ALA A 26 20.58 -12.14 -14.23
CA ALA A 26 20.00 -12.46 -15.53
C ALA A 26 21.08 -12.76 -16.59
N LEU A 27 22.21 -12.05 -16.57
CA LEU A 27 23.36 -12.35 -17.44
C LEU A 27 24.03 -13.67 -17.10
N ALA A 28 24.25 -13.96 -15.81
CA ALA A 28 24.90 -15.19 -15.36
C ALA A 28 24.10 -16.44 -15.73
N GLN A 29 22.77 -16.33 -15.84
CA GLN A 29 21.89 -17.43 -16.21
C GLN A 29 21.64 -17.56 -17.72
N LEU A 30 22.20 -16.66 -18.54
CA LEU A 30 21.89 -16.61 -19.97
C LEU A 30 22.77 -17.55 -20.79
N PRO A 31 22.22 -18.65 -21.36
CA PRO A 31 23.00 -19.49 -22.26
C PRO A 31 23.33 -18.75 -23.55
N GLY A 32 24.53 -19.01 -24.08
CA GLY A 32 24.96 -18.47 -25.37
C GLY A 32 25.79 -17.19 -25.30
N LEU A 33 25.94 -16.55 -24.13
CA LEU A 33 26.95 -15.51 -23.91
C LEU A 33 28.17 -16.06 -23.16
N VAL A 34 29.34 -15.48 -23.40
CA VAL A 34 30.56 -15.76 -22.63
C VAL A 34 30.53 -14.92 -21.35
N PRO A 35 30.51 -15.55 -20.16
CA PRO A 35 30.47 -14.84 -18.88
C PRO A 35 31.83 -14.22 -18.58
N THR A 36 31.98 -12.91 -18.81
CA THR A 36 33.23 -12.18 -18.59
C THR A 36 33.19 -11.26 -17.39
N ILE A 37 32.02 -11.02 -16.80
CA ILE A 37 31.86 -10.21 -15.58
C ILE A 37 31.69 -11.04 -14.31
N ASP A 38 31.67 -12.37 -14.42
CA ASP A 38 31.48 -13.24 -13.27
C ASP A 38 32.61 -13.04 -12.24
N GLY A 39 32.24 -13.00 -10.96
CA GLY A 39 33.15 -12.68 -9.85
C GLY A 39 33.70 -11.25 -9.82
N MET A 40 33.37 -10.36 -10.78
CA MET A 40 33.80 -8.97 -10.75
C MET A 40 32.95 -8.12 -9.80
N SER A 41 33.59 -7.17 -9.12
CA SER A 41 32.90 -6.10 -8.40
C SER A 41 32.26 -5.10 -9.37
N ASP A 42 31.23 -4.40 -8.90
CA ASP A 42 30.54 -3.36 -9.67
C ASP A 42 31.49 -2.28 -10.21
N ALA A 43 32.50 -1.89 -9.42
CA ALA A 43 33.51 -0.92 -9.83
C ALA A 43 34.39 -1.45 -10.98
N GLN A 44 34.80 -2.72 -10.94
CA GLN A 44 35.56 -3.35 -12.02
C GLN A 44 34.74 -3.45 -13.31
N ILE A 45 33.45 -3.82 -13.19
CA ILE A 45 32.54 -3.88 -14.33
C ILE A 45 32.40 -2.49 -14.97
N MET A 46 32.19 -1.45 -14.17
CA MET A 46 32.08 -0.09 -14.70
C MET A 46 33.40 0.42 -15.29
N GLN A 47 34.55 -0.01 -14.77
CA GLN A 47 35.86 0.30 -15.35
C GLN A 47 36.02 -0.31 -16.76
N ILE A 48 35.70 -1.60 -16.96
CA ILE A 48 35.80 -2.23 -18.28
C ILE A 48 34.77 -1.68 -19.28
N LEU A 49 33.64 -1.16 -18.78
CA LEU A 49 32.65 -0.45 -19.59
C LEU A 49 33.04 1.00 -19.92
N GLY A 50 34.18 1.48 -19.40
CA GLY A 50 34.70 2.82 -19.68
C GLY A 50 34.08 3.93 -18.80
N ARG A 51 33.56 3.58 -17.63
CA ARG A 51 32.95 4.48 -16.65
C ARG A 51 33.50 4.29 -15.23
N PRO A 52 34.82 4.41 -15.02
CA PRO A 52 35.41 4.25 -13.70
C PRO A 52 34.83 5.26 -12.69
N GLY A 53 34.58 4.82 -11.46
CA GLY A 53 34.06 5.66 -10.37
C GLY A 53 32.56 5.97 -10.43
N ILE A 54 31.86 5.52 -11.47
CA ILE A 54 30.41 5.71 -11.62
C ILE A 54 29.66 4.48 -11.10
N HIS A 55 28.66 4.70 -10.26
CA HIS A 55 27.80 3.62 -9.76
C HIS A 55 26.94 3.04 -10.90
N PRO A 56 26.79 1.71 -11.03
CA PRO A 56 26.06 1.07 -12.13
C PRO A 56 24.54 1.22 -12.07
N GLU A 57 23.97 1.48 -10.87
CA GLU A 57 22.52 1.50 -10.68
C GLU A 57 21.82 2.53 -11.57
N GLY A 58 20.72 2.11 -12.21
CA GLY A 58 19.96 2.93 -13.15
C GLY A 58 20.59 3.12 -14.54
N ARG A 59 21.80 2.62 -14.80
CA ARG A 59 22.56 2.99 -16.03
C ARG A 59 22.43 2.02 -17.19
N PHE A 60 21.54 1.03 -17.13
CA PHE A 60 21.32 0.04 -18.18
C PHE A 60 19.84 0.04 -18.56
N PHE A 61 19.54 0.34 -19.82
CA PHE A 61 18.17 0.57 -20.23
C PHE A 61 17.37 -0.75 -20.26
N PRO A 62 16.15 -0.76 -19.68
CA PRO A 62 15.25 -1.90 -19.81
C PRO A 62 14.81 -2.13 -21.26
N ASP A 63 15.26 -3.24 -21.85
CA ASP A 63 14.87 -3.69 -23.19
C ASP A 63 15.27 -5.16 -23.38
N THR A 64 14.91 -5.72 -24.54
CA THR A 64 15.42 -7.00 -25.03
C THR A 64 16.55 -6.79 -26.03
N TYR A 65 17.75 -7.25 -25.68
CA TYR A 65 18.96 -7.19 -26.49
C TYR A 65 19.22 -8.54 -27.16
N TYR A 66 19.41 -8.53 -28.47
CA TYR A 66 19.73 -9.71 -29.27
C TYR A 66 21.20 -9.68 -29.66
N LEU A 67 21.95 -10.71 -29.27
CA LEU A 67 23.38 -10.81 -29.55
C LEU A 67 23.70 -12.13 -30.26
N PRO A 68 24.69 -12.17 -31.16
CA PRO A 68 25.20 -13.44 -31.69
C PRO A 68 25.69 -14.34 -30.55
N ASN A 69 25.41 -15.64 -30.64
CA ASN A 69 25.97 -16.61 -29.69
C ASN A 69 27.51 -16.53 -29.66
N GLY A 70 28.10 -16.68 -28.48
CA GLY A 70 29.53 -16.50 -28.22
C GLY A 70 29.94 -15.05 -27.94
N SER A 71 29.02 -14.09 -28.02
CA SER A 71 29.29 -12.71 -27.59
C SER A 71 29.57 -12.65 -26.08
N LYS A 72 30.43 -11.72 -25.65
CA LYS A 72 30.66 -11.47 -24.22
C LYS A 72 29.46 -10.76 -23.61
N ASP A 73 29.10 -11.10 -22.38
CA ASP A 73 28.09 -10.38 -21.57
C ASP A 73 28.34 -8.86 -21.46
N THR A 74 29.61 -8.45 -21.44
CA THR A 74 30.02 -7.03 -21.48
C THR A 74 29.54 -6.28 -22.71
N VAL A 75 29.35 -6.95 -23.85
CA VAL A 75 28.78 -6.33 -25.07
C VAL A 75 27.32 -5.98 -24.84
N ALA A 76 26.56 -6.87 -24.19
CA ALA A 76 25.15 -6.64 -23.87
C ALA A 76 25.00 -5.47 -22.88
N LEU A 77 25.83 -5.43 -21.84
CA LEU A 77 25.87 -4.31 -20.88
C LEU A 77 26.25 -2.98 -21.56
N LYS A 78 27.25 -2.99 -22.44
CA LYS A 78 27.67 -1.78 -23.16
C LYS A 78 26.56 -1.23 -24.05
N LEU A 79 25.84 -2.12 -24.75
CA LEU A 79 24.69 -1.74 -25.57
C LEU A 79 23.57 -1.15 -24.70
N ALA A 80 23.19 -1.82 -23.61
CA ALA A 80 22.16 -1.35 -22.70
C ALA A 80 22.50 0.00 -22.05
N MET A 81 23.78 0.22 -21.75
CA MET A 81 24.27 1.49 -21.21
C MET A 81 24.20 2.62 -22.22
N GLN A 82 24.64 2.38 -23.46
CA GLN A 82 24.52 3.37 -24.54
C GLN A 82 23.06 3.71 -24.86
N THR A 83 22.17 2.71 -24.81
CA THR A 83 20.72 2.93 -24.94
C THR A 83 20.19 3.79 -23.81
N MET A 84 20.61 3.56 -22.56
CA MET A 84 20.22 4.39 -21.42
C MET A 84 20.67 5.83 -21.59
N ASP A 85 21.93 6.04 -21.99
CA ASP A 85 22.47 7.39 -22.23
C ASP A 85 21.64 8.16 -23.26
N LYS A 86 21.26 7.49 -24.36
CA LYS A 86 20.42 8.08 -25.40
C LYS A 86 19.05 8.50 -24.86
N HIS A 87 18.36 7.61 -24.15
CA HIS A 87 17.04 7.91 -23.58
C HIS A 87 17.11 8.98 -22.49
N LEU A 88 18.12 8.92 -21.62
CA LEU A 88 18.37 9.91 -20.58
C LEU A 88 18.65 11.29 -21.18
N GLN A 89 19.50 11.36 -22.21
CA GLN A 89 19.82 12.62 -22.88
C GLN A 89 18.59 13.21 -23.58
N GLN A 90 17.77 12.37 -24.22
CA GLN A 90 16.53 12.80 -24.85
C GLN A 90 15.52 13.34 -23.82
N ALA A 91 15.31 12.63 -22.72
CA ALA A 91 14.47 13.10 -21.61
C ALA A 91 15.02 14.41 -21.02
N TRP A 92 16.35 14.49 -20.82
CA TRP A 92 17.03 15.67 -20.31
C TRP A 92 16.83 16.90 -21.20
N GLN A 93 16.85 16.76 -22.52
CA GLN A 93 16.64 17.86 -23.45
C GLN A 93 15.18 18.35 -23.50
N THR A 94 14.23 17.50 -23.12
CA THR A 94 12.80 17.80 -23.17
C THR A 94 12.22 18.24 -21.82
N ARG A 95 13.07 18.53 -20.82
CA ARG A 95 12.60 18.97 -19.50
C ARG A 95 11.75 20.22 -19.59
N ASN A 96 10.61 20.21 -18.91
CA ASN A 96 9.75 21.38 -18.82
C ASN A 96 10.14 22.28 -17.63
N SER A 97 9.51 23.45 -17.54
CA SER A 97 9.78 24.43 -16.47
C SER A 97 9.37 23.99 -15.07
N GLN A 98 8.63 22.88 -14.94
CA GLN A 98 8.25 22.31 -13.65
C GLN A 98 9.38 21.46 -13.04
N SER A 99 10.34 21.01 -13.87
CA SER A 99 11.49 20.25 -13.40
C SER A 99 12.42 21.12 -12.53
N VAL A 100 12.84 20.59 -11.37
CA VAL A 100 13.81 21.26 -10.45
C VAL A 100 15.19 20.62 -10.49
N LEU A 101 15.37 19.64 -11.38
CA LEU A 101 16.57 18.82 -11.49
C LEU A 101 17.67 19.60 -12.22
N ARG A 102 18.88 19.49 -11.68
CA ARG A 102 20.06 20.27 -12.07
C ARG A 102 21.00 19.50 -12.99
N THR A 103 21.00 18.17 -12.92
CA THR A 103 21.85 17.31 -13.75
C THR A 103 21.08 16.11 -14.34
N PRO A 104 21.57 15.53 -15.45
CA PRO A 104 21.03 14.26 -15.96
C PRO A 104 21.05 13.14 -14.91
N ASP A 105 22.06 13.10 -14.03
CA ASP A 105 22.13 12.10 -12.97
C ASP A 105 21.03 12.28 -11.91
N GLU A 106 20.64 13.52 -11.59
CA GLU A 106 19.48 13.77 -10.72
C GLU A 106 18.17 13.30 -11.39
N LEU A 107 18.03 13.51 -12.70
CA LEU A 107 16.89 12.99 -13.47
C LEU A 107 16.84 11.47 -13.42
N LEU A 108 17.97 10.81 -13.69
CA LEU A 108 18.04 9.36 -13.66
C LEU A 108 17.68 8.80 -12.27
N THR A 109 18.16 9.46 -11.22
CA THR A 109 17.88 9.08 -9.84
C THR A 109 16.39 9.22 -9.54
N LEU A 110 15.77 10.36 -9.86
CA LEU A 110 14.35 10.56 -9.63
C LEU A 110 13.49 9.61 -10.47
N ALA A 111 13.86 9.36 -11.73
CA ALA A 111 13.18 8.41 -12.60
C ALA A 111 13.16 7.00 -11.99
N SER A 112 14.26 6.55 -11.38
CA SER A 112 14.29 5.24 -10.71
C SER A 112 13.34 5.14 -9.52
N ILE A 113 13.12 6.24 -8.78
CA ILE A 113 12.14 6.30 -7.69
C ILE A 113 10.72 6.23 -8.27
N ILE A 114 10.44 7.05 -9.28
CA ILE A 114 9.13 7.08 -9.95
C ILE A 114 8.76 5.70 -10.50
N GLU A 115 9.72 4.99 -11.11
CA GLU A 115 9.52 3.63 -11.61
C GLU A 115 9.02 2.69 -10.50
N LYS A 116 9.65 2.74 -9.32
CA LYS A 116 9.30 1.86 -8.19
C LYS A 116 7.99 2.26 -7.48
N GLU A 117 7.56 3.50 -7.60
CA GLU A 117 6.33 4.03 -7.00
C GLU A 117 5.10 3.92 -7.93
N THR A 118 5.31 3.77 -9.23
CA THR A 118 4.21 3.78 -10.19
C THR A 118 3.53 2.41 -10.25
N GLY A 119 2.31 2.33 -9.73
CA GLY A 119 1.40 1.22 -10.03
C GLY A 119 0.72 1.42 -11.39
N LEU A 120 -0.16 2.42 -11.49
CA LEU A 120 -0.90 2.75 -12.70
C LEU A 120 -0.15 3.78 -13.57
N ALA A 121 -0.01 3.48 -14.87
CA ALA A 121 0.77 4.30 -15.80
C ALA A 121 0.29 5.77 -15.91
N SER A 122 -1.01 6.04 -15.73
CA SER A 122 -1.58 7.40 -15.77
C SER A 122 -1.14 8.28 -14.60
N ASP A 123 -0.74 7.68 -13.48
CA ASP A 123 -0.41 8.41 -12.26
C ASP A 123 1.04 8.91 -12.25
N ARG A 124 1.88 8.36 -13.12
CA ARG A 124 3.33 8.58 -13.18
C ARG A 124 3.72 10.06 -13.22
N GLN A 125 3.05 10.88 -14.04
CA GLN A 125 3.35 12.31 -14.15
C GLN A 125 2.95 13.09 -12.88
N ASN A 126 1.90 12.67 -12.17
CA ASN A 126 1.48 13.28 -10.91
C ASN A 126 2.40 12.85 -9.75
N ILE A 127 2.86 11.58 -9.73
CA ILE A 127 3.89 11.10 -8.79
C ILE A 127 5.17 11.92 -8.98
N ALA A 128 5.62 12.10 -10.22
CA ALA A 128 6.75 12.97 -10.53
C ALA A 128 6.53 14.39 -9.99
N SER A 129 5.35 14.98 -10.24
CA SER A 129 4.99 16.32 -9.73
C SER A 129 5.12 16.41 -8.21
N VAL A 130 4.67 15.41 -7.44
CA VAL A 130 4.83 15.38 -5.98
C VAL A 130 6.30 15.46 -5.59
N PHE A 131 7.17 14.61 -6.15
CA PHE A 131 8.58 14.63 -5.81
C PHE A 131 9.27 15.94 -6.19
N HIS A 132 8.95 16.49 -7.36
CA HIS A 132 9.44 17.81 -7.77
C HIS A 132 9.00 18.92 -6.81
N ASN A 133 7.73 18.90 -6.39
CA ASN A 133 7.20 19.87 -5.45
C ASN A 133 7.87 19.75 -4.07
N ARG A 134 8.10 18.53 -3.59
CA ARG A 134 8.82 18.27 -2.34
C ARG A 134 10.27 18.78 -2.40
N LEU A 135 11.00 18.44 -3.46
CA LEU A 135 12.37 18.91 -3.68
C LEU A 135 12.44 20.44 -3.71
N ARG A 136 11.48 21.10 -4.36
CA ARG A 136 11.44 22.56 -4.49
C ARG A 136 11.37 23.27 -3.14
N ILE A 137 10.67 22.68 -2.16
CA ILE A 137 10.47 23.26 -0.82
C ILE A 137 11.36 22.63 0.25
N GLY A 138 12.30 21.76 -0.12
CA GLY A 138 13.17 21.07 0.83
C GLY A 138 12.47 20.02 1.70
N MET A 139 11.28 19.56 1.30
CA MET A 139 10.59 18.46 1.97
C MET A 139 11.27 17.14 1.63
N ARG A 140 11.42 16.26 2.63
CA ARG A 140 11.95 14.90 2.45
C ARG A 140 11.07 14.09 1.48
N LEU A 141 11.67 13.20 0.68
CA LEU A 141 10.92 12.44 -0.33
C LEU A 141 10.05 11.34 0.27
N GLN A 142 10.47 10.73 1.38
CA GLN A 142 9.72 9.71 2.13
C GLN A 142 9.12 8.62 1.22
N THR A 143 10.00 7.95 0.47
CA THR A 143 9.65 6.87 -0.45
C THR A 143 10.23 5.54 0.06
N ASP A 144 9.37 4.54 0.19
CA ASP A 144 9.71 3.20 0.70
C ASP A 144 10.73 2.46 -0.17
N PRO A 145 10.60 2.45 -1.52
CA PRO A 145 11.60 1.87 -2.41
C PRO A 145 13.06 2.26 -2.13
N ALA A 146 13.32 3.53 -1.78
CA ALA A 146 14.69 3.96 -1.48
C ALA A 146 15.21 3.39 -0.15
N VAL A 147 14.33 3.26 0.86
CA VAL A 147 14.68 2.60 2.13
C VAL A 147 14.96 1.12 1.89
N ILE A 148 14.09 0.43 1.13
CA ILE A 148 14.26 -0.98 0.77
C ILE A 148 15.59 -1.19 0.04
N TYR A 149 15.91 -0.33 -0.93
CA TYR A 149 17.19 -0.36 -1.63
C TYR A 149 18.38 -0.23 -0.66
N GLY A 150 18.30 0.71 0.29
CA GLY A 150 19.34 0.92 1.30
C GLY A 150 19.52 -0.22 2.30
N ILE A 151 18.49 -1.05 2.54
CA ILE A 151 18.61 -2.28 3.34
C ILE A 151 19.34 -3.38 2.54
N GLY A 152 19.14 -3.41 1.23
CA GLY A 152 19.79 -4.36 0.33
C GLY A 152 19.37 -5.81 0.60
N GLN A 153 20.34 -6.73 0.59
CA GLN A 153 20.10 -8.17 0.71
C GLN A 153 19.49 -8.60 2.05
N ASN A 154 19.54 -7.75 3.08
CA ASN A 154 18.95 -8.02 4.39
C ASN A 154 17.43 -7.76 4.44
N PHE A 155 16.82 -7.31 3.34
CA PHE A 155 15.39 -7.06 3.29
C PHE A 155 14.63 -8.38 3.14
N ASP A 156 13.85 -8.72 4.17
CA ASP A 156 13.07 -9.95 4.27
C ASP A 156 11.66 -9.85 3.63
N GLY A 157 11.38 -8.74 2.95
CA GLY A 157 10.05 -8.44 2.40
C GLY A 157 9.16 -7.61 3.33
N ASN A 158 9.55 -7.40 4.59
CA ASN A 158 8.75 -6.65 5.56
C ASN A 158 9.41 -5.32 5.95
N LEU A 159 8.86 -4.20 5.46
CA LEU A 159 9.36 -2.87 5.79
C LEU A 159 8.80 -2.40 7.14
N THR A 160 9.66 -2.33 8.17
CA THR A 160 9.25 -1.97 9.54
C THR A 160 9.45 -0.49 9.85
N LYS A 161 8.75 0.02 10.89
CA LYS A 161 9.00 1.39 11.41
C LYS A 161 10.46 1.62 11.83
N LYS A 162 11.16 0.57 12.28
CA LYS A 162 12.60 0.66 12.61
C LYS A 162 13.41 0.98 11.35
N HIS A 163 13.14 0.32 10.23
CA HIS A 163 13.79 0.62 8.96
C HIS A 163 13.58 2.08 8.55
N LEU A 164 12.34 2.58 8.60
CA LEU A 164 12.02 3.96 8.23
C LEU A 164 12.74 5.01 9.10
N ARG A 165 13.02 4.70 10.36
CA ARG A 165 13.70 5.60 11.31
C ARG A 165 15.23 5.45 11.34
N THR A 166 15.76 4.38 10.74
CA THR A 166 17.20 4.10 10.79
C THR A 166 17.88 4.88 9.69
N ASP A 167 18.79 5.77 10.06
CA ASP A 167 19.46 6.63 9.08
C ASP A 167 20.42 5.84 8.19
N THR A 168 20.18 5.86 6.87
CA THR A 168 21.05 5.25 5.85
C THR A 168 21.15 6.17 4.63
N ALA A 169 22.22 6.05 3.83
CA ALA A 169 22.47 6.98 2.73
C ALA A 169 21.29 7.11 1.75
N TYR A 170 20.44 6.08 1.64
CA TYR A 170 19.26 6.02 0.78
C TYR A 170 17.94 6.30 1.52
N ASN A 171 17.95 6.43 2.85
CA ASN A 171 16.73 6.63 3.60
C ASN A 171 16.20 8.07 3.45
N THR A 172 15.25 8.23 2.54
CA THR A 172 14.56 9.50 2.27
C THR A 172 13.54 9.91 3.34
N TYR A 173 13.36 9.13 4.42
CA TYR A 173 12.64 9.55 5.61
C TYR A 173 13.51 10.29 6.61
N THR A 174 14.83 10.07 6.58
CA THR A 174 15.79 10.73 7.48
C THR A 174 16.57 11.83 6.76
N ARG A 175 16.90 11.64 5.49
CA ARG A 175 17.66 12.59 4.65
C ARG A 175 16.77 13.39 3.69
N THR A 176 17.11 14.66 3.47
CA THR A 176 16.49 15.53 2.45
C THR A 176 17.19 15.38 1.10
N GLY A 177 16.48 15.73 0.01
CA GLY A 177 17.01 15.62 -1.35
C GLY A 177 16.88 14.21 -1.95
N LEU A 178 17.56 14.00 -3.07
CA LEU A 178 17.63 12.71 -3.76
C LEU A 178 18.64 11.78 -3.06
N PRO A 179 18.46 10.45 -3.12
CA PRO A 179 19.48 9.49 -2.72
C PRO A 179 20.75 9.64 -3.58
N PRO A 180 21.91 9.09 -3.13
CA PRO A 180 23.20 9.30 -3.80
C PRO A 180 23.30 8.65 -5.19
N THR A 181 22.45 7.67 -5.50
CA THR A 181 22.37 7.00 -6.80
C THR A 181 20.92 6.67 -7.13
N PRO A 182 20.60 6.31 -8.39
CA PRO A 182 19.37 5.59 -8.69
C PRO A 182 19.23 4.34 -7.82
N ILE A 183 18.01 3.80 -7.74
CA ILE A 183 17.67 2.60 -6.94
C ILE A 183 17.18 1.41 -7.80
N ALA A 184 17.05 1.63 -9.11
CA ALA A 184 16.61 0.66 -10.11
C ALA A 184 16.88 1.18 -11.53
N MET A 185 16.70 0.33 -12.54
CA MET A 185 16.70 0.66 -13.97
C MET A 185 15.33 1.23 -14.37
N PRO A 186 15.20 2.56 -14.60
CA PRO A 186 13.94 3.15 -15.04
C PRO A 186 13.68 2.91 -16.53
N GLY A 187 12.41 2.80 -16.90
CA GLY A 187 11.97 2.80 -18.28
C GLY A 187 11.92 4.20 -18.90
N ALA A 188 11.66 4.25 -20.21
CA ALA A 188 11.50 5.53 -20.94
C ALA A 188 10.35 6.37 -20.37
N ALA A 189 9.27 5.74 -19.91
CA ALA A 189 8.12 6.45 -19.34
C ALA A 189 8.47 7.15 -18.02
N ALA A 190 9.28 6.53 -17.15
CA ALA A 190 9.74 7.14 -15.91
C ALA A 190 10.75 8.26 -16.16
N LEU A 191 11.68 8.07 -17.11
CA LEU A 191 12.59 9.15 -17.56
C LEU A 191 11.81 10.37 -18.06
N ASN A 192 10.80 10.16 -18.91
CA ASN A 192 9.96 11.23 -19.42
C ASN A 192 9.14 11.92 -18.32
N ALA A 193 8.61 11.17 -17.35
CA ALA A 193 7.87 11.76 -16.23
C ALA A 193 8.77 12.58 -15.30
N ALA A 194 9.99 12.14 -15.03
CA ALA A 194 10.99 12.92 -14.29
C ALA A 194 11.43 14.18 -15.05
N ALA A 195 11.48 14.11 -16.38
CA ALA A 195 11.78 15.28 -17.21
C ALA A 195 10.63 16.29 -17.26
N GLN A 196 9.40 15.78 -17.41
CA GLN A 196 8.20 16.54 -17.69
C GLN A 196 7.11 16.20 -16.66
N PRO A 197 7.30 16.57 -15.38
CA PRO A 197 6.28 16.34 -14.37
C PRO A 197 5.02 17.16 -14.68
N ALA A 198 3.87 16.66 -14.22
CA ALA A 198 2.61 17.38 -14.33
C ALA A 198 2.68 18.72 -13.56
N GLN A 199 1.97 19.73 -14.05
CA GLN A 199 1.78 20.98 -13.31
C GLN A 199 0.69 20.76 -12.25
N SER A 200 1.12 20.64 -10.99
CA SER A 200 0.21 20.48 -9.85
C SER A 200 0.82 21.07 -8.58
N LYS A 201 0.01 21.22 -7.54
CA LYS A 201 0.48 21.57 -6.18
C LYS A 201 0.53 20.37 -5.25
N TYR A 202 0.43 19.15 -5.77
CA TYR A 202 0.41 17.95 -4.94
C TYR A 202 1.72 17.81 -4.18
N LEU A 203 1.61 17.52 -2.88
CA LEU A 203 2.73 17.24 -1.98
C LEU A 203 2.66 15.84 -1.40
N TYR A 204 1.56 15.14 -1.62
CA TYR A 204 1.31 13.82 -1.06
C TYR A 204 0.59 12.95 -2.07
N PHE A 205 0.84 11.65 -1.99
CA PHE A 205 0.04 10.64 -2.66
C PHE A 205 -0.06 9.39 -1.79
N VAL A 206 -1.09 8.60 -2.02
CA VAL A 206 -1.30 7.29 -1.37
C VAL A 206 -1.88 6.32 -2.39
N SER A 207 -1.37 5.08 -2.40
CA SER A 207 -1.92 4.01 -3.23
C SER A 207 -3.34 3.67 -2.77
N ARG A 208 -4.26 3.47 -3.71
CA ARG A 208 -5.66 3.10 -3.46
C ARG A 208 -5.87 1.59 -3.35
N GLY A 209 -4.83 0.79 -3.57
CA GLY A 209 -4.90 -0.68 -3.56
C GLY A 209 -5.40 -1.31 -4.86
N ASP A 210 -5.93 -0.52 -5.79
CA ASP A 210 -6.32 -0.94 -7.16
C ASP A 210 -5.22 -0.63 -8.21
N GLY A 211 -4.03 -0.26 -7.74
CA GLY A 211 -2.91 0.19 -8.56
C GLY A 211 -2.89 1.70 -8.84
N SER A 212 -3.99 2.42 -8.63
CA SER A 212 -4.04 3.89 -8.77
C SER A 212 -3.66 4.63 -7.47
N SER A 213 -3.42 5.93 -7.58
CA SER A 213 -3.01 6.81 -6.50
C SER A 213 -4.02 7.94 -6.28
N ALA A 214 -4.24 8.31 -5.02
CA ALA A 214 -4.89 9.57 -4.66
C ALA A 214 -3.83 10.63 -4.39
N PHE A 215 -3.99 11.83 -4.94
CA PHE A 215 -3.05 12.94 -4.77
C PHE A 215 -3.64 14.04 -3.89
N SER A 216 -2.80 14.76 -3.15
CA SER A 216 -3.25 15.79 -2.21
C SER A 216 -2.22 16.92 -2.08
N GLU A 217 -2.70 18.15 -1.91
CA GLU A 217 -1.86 19.35 -1.80
C GLU A 217 -1.36 19.58 -0.37
N ASN A 218 -2.05 19.04 0.63
CA ASN A 218 -1.68 19.20 2.03
C ASN A 218 -1.94 17.93 2.85
N LEU A 219 -1.32 17.87 4.03
CA LEU A 219 -1.39 16.72 4.93
C LEU A 219 -2.84 16.41 5.37
N GLN A 220 -3.68 17.42 5.56
CA GLN A 220 -5.07 17.23 5.97
C GLN A 220 -5.90 16.56 4.86
N GLN A 221 -5.67 16.91 3.59
CA GLN A 221 -6.27 16.24 2.44
C GLN A 221 -5.69 14.83 2.26
N HIS A 222 -4.38 14.66 2.40
CA HIS A 222 -3.73 13.36 2.30
C HIS A 222 -4.27 12.36 3.31
N ASN A 223 -4.35 12.79 4.58
CA ASN A 223 -4.94 11.98 5.63
C ASN A 223 -6.38 11.63 5.24
N ARG A 224 -7.18 12.58 4.74
CA ARG A 224 -8.54 12.31 4.23
C ARG A 224 -8.60 11.35 3.03
N ALA A 225 -7.61 11.38 2.13
CA ALA A 225 -7.59 10.56 0.92
C ALA A 225 -7.15 9.11 1.19
N GLY A 226 -6.39 8.88 2.27
CA GLY A 226 -6.11 7.54 2.80
C GLY A 226 -7.26 6.95 3.64
N ILE A 227 -8.40 7.64 3.70
CA ILE A 227 -9.52 7.31 4.58
C ILE A 227 -10.78 7.05 3.75
N ASP A 228 -11.47 5.98 4.10
CA ASP A 228 -12.83 5.62 3.72
C ASP A 228 -13.87 6.62 4.30
N GLY A 229 -13.89 7.87 3.83
CA GLY A 229 -14.98 8.88 3.93
C GLY A 229 -15.44 9.35 5.34
N ALA A 230 -15.19 8.58 6.40
CA ALA A 230 -15.70 8.76 7.75
C ALA A 230 -14.59 8.95 8.81
N GLY A 231 -13.31 8.92 8.42
CA GLY A 231 -12.18 9.14 9.35
C GLY A 231 -11.62 7.88 10.01
N LYS A 232 -12.24 6.70 9.81
CA LYS A 232 -12.06 5.51 10.65
C LYS A 232 -10.60 5.05 10.72
N SER A 233 -9.92 4.90 9.58
CA SER A 233 -8.53 4.44 9.56
C SER A 233 -7.53 5.43 10.16
N SER A 234 -7.81 6.75 10.18
CA SER A 234 -6.97 7.72 10.91
C SER A 234 -7.26 7.78 12.41
N HIS A 235 -8.49 7.45 12.82
CA HIS A 235 -8.86 7.40 14.23
C HIS A 235 -8.39 6.13 14.92
N ILE A 236 -8.40 4.99 14.22
CA ILE A 236 -7.98 3.70 14.78
C ILE A 236 -6.48 3.69 15.10
N GLU A 237 -5.64 4.31 14.27
CA GLU A 237 -4.21 4.45 14.54
C GLU A 237 -3.94 5.35 15.75
N ALA A 238 -4.61 6.52 15.79
CA ALA A 238 -4.49 7.45 16.92
C ALA A 238 -4.93 6.80 18.24
N LEU A 239 -6.01 6.02 18.22
CA LEU A 239 -6.48 5.25 19.37
C LEU A 239 -5.47 4.17 19.77
N ALA A 240 -4.88 3.46 18.81
CA ALA A 240 -3.85 2.47 19.08
C ALA A 240 -2.62 3.07 19.75
N GLU A 241 -2.15 4.22 19.28
CA GLU A 241 -1.03 4.94 19.89
C GLU A 241 -1.37 5.43 21.29
N TYR A 242 -2.59 5.93 21.50
CA TYR A 242 -3.06 6.36 22.81
C TYR A 242 -3.08 5.19 23.82
N LEU A 243 -3.63 4.04 23.45
CA LEU A 243 -3.65 2.85 24.30
C LEU A 243 -2.24 2.31 24.60
N ARG A 244 -1.33 2.35 23.61
CA ARG A 244 0.08 2.00 23.83
C ARG A 244 0.78 2.95 24.80
N ALA A 245 0.50 4.24 24.73
CA ALA A 245 1.01 5.22 25.68
C ALA A 245 0.51 4.97 27.11
N ALA A 246 -0.68 4.37 27.26
CA ALA A 246 -1.23 3.90 28.54
C ALA A 246 -0.67 2.53 28.99
N GLY A 247 0.33 1.98 28.30
CA GLY A 247 1.00 0.72 28.67
C GLY A 247 0.32 -0.56 28.16
N LEU A 248 -0.72 -0.43 27.32
CA LEU A 248 -1.40 -1.59 26.72
C LEU A 248 -0.70 -2.02 25.43
N THR A 249 -0.79 -3.30 25.09
CA THR A 249 -0.40 -3.78 23.76
C THR A 249 -1.62 -3.83 22.85
N THR A 250 -1.43 -3.58 21.55
CA THR A 250 -2.54 -3.45 20.61
C THR A 250 -2.29 -4.27 19.35
N CYS A 251 -3.34 -4.88 18.79
CA CYS A 251 -3.33 -5.47 17.45
C CYS A 251 -4.26 -4.64 16.54
N LEU A 252 -3.71 -4.04 15.48
CA LEU A 252 -4.49 -3.32 14.47
C LEU A 252 -4.82 -4.27 13.33
N THR A 253 -6.08 -4.32 12.91
CA THR A 253 -6.52 -5.17 11.79
C THR A 253 -7.80 -4.61 11.14
N ARG A 254 -8.32 -5.26 10.09
CA ARG A 254 -9.51 -4.81 9.33
C ARG A 254 -10.31 -5.96 8.70
N GLU A 255 -11.57 -5.69 8.38
CA GLU A 255 -12.43 -6.61 7.63
C GLU A 255 -13.18 -5.96 6.44
N PRO A 256 -13.47 -6.73 5.37
CA PRO A 256 -12.88 -8.04 5.07
C PRO A 256 -11.37 -7.88 4.78
N GLY A 257 -10.55 -8.82 5.27
CA GLY A 257 -9.08 -8.74 5.19
C GLY A 257 -8.40 -9.27 6.46
N GLY A 258 -7.15 -8.86 6.67
CA GLY A 258 -6.37 -9.15 7.89
C GLY A 258 -5.50 -10.40 7.85
N THR A 259 -5.68 -11.28 6.87
CA THR A 259 -4.80 -12.42 6.58
C THR A 259 -4.57 -12.55 5.06
N PRO A 260 -3.50 -13.21 4.59
CA PRO A 260 -3.28 -13.38 3.15
C PRO A 260 -4.49 -13.98 2.42
N LEU A 261 -5.16 -14.98 3.01
CA LEU A 261 -6.37 -15.58 2.43
C LEU A 261 -7.56 -14.60 2.50
N ALA A 262 -7.78 -13.93 3.63
CA ALA A 262 -8.87 -12.97 3.76
C ALA A 262 -8.70 -11.75 2.84
N GLU A 263 -7.46 -11.35 2.50
CA GLU A 263 -7.19 -10.30 1.50
C GLU A 263 -7.53 -10.76 0.07
N GLN A 264 -7.34 -12.04 -0.27
CA GLN A 264 -7.81 -12.58 -1.56
C GLN A 264 -9.35 -12.57 -1.63
N LEU A 265 -10.02 -13.00 -0.56
CA LEU A 265 -11.48 -12.95 -0.48
C LEU A 265 -12.01 -11.51 -0.53
N ARG A 266 -11.31 -10.56 0.10
CA ARG A 266 -11.59 -9.13 0.00
C ARG A 266 -11.56 -8.65 -1.45
N ALA A 267 -10.55 -9.02 -2.22
CA ALA A 267 -10.45 -8.62 -3.62
C ALA A 267 -11.69 -9.06 -4.42
N LEU A 268 -12.13 -10.31 -4.24
CA LEU A 268 -13.36 -10.81 -4.86
C LEU A 268 -14.60 -10.03 -4.41
N LEU A 269 -14.75 -9.80 -3.10
CA LEU A 269 -15.88 -9.06 -2.53
C LEU A 269 -16.02 -7.64 -3.09
N LEU A 270 -14.89 -6.94 -3.31
CA LEU A 270 -14.86 -5.56 -3.78
C LEU A 270 -15.07 -5.40 -5.29
N HIS A 271 -14.71 -6.41 -6.09
CA HIS A 271 -14.62 -6.27 -7.54
C HIS A 271 -15.54 -7.20 -8.33
N GLU A 272 -15.88 -8.37 -7.80
CA GLU A 272 -16.69 -9.35 -8.54
C GLU A 272 -18.20 -9.18 -8.26
N PRO A 273 -19.05 -9.32 -9.29
CA PRO A 273 -20.48 -9.41 -9.10
C PRO A 273 -20.85 -10.75 -8.45
N MET A 274 -21.80 -10.71 -7.52
CA MET A 274 -22.26 -11.89 -6.78
C MET A 274 -23.67 -11.63 -6.24
N ASP A 275 -24.43 -12.70 -6.03
CA ASP A 275 -25.71 -12.61 -5.32
C ASP A 275 -25.50 -12.36 -3.82
N ALA A 276 -26.58 -12.02 -3.12
CA ALA A 276 -26.52 -11.61 -1.71
C ALA A 276 -26.07 -12.73 -0.76
N LEU A 277 -26.42 -14.01 -1.04
CA LEU A 277 -25.99 -15.13 -0.21
C LEU A 277 -24.50 -15.41 -0.43
N SER A 278 -24.03 -15.41 -1.69
CA SER A 278 -22.61 -15.53 -2.00
C SER A 278 -21.77 -14.43 -1.34
N GLU A 279 -22.24 -13.17 -1.38
CA GLU A 279 -21.58 -12.05 -0.71
C GLU A 279 -21.49 -12.24 0.81
N ALA A 280 -22.60 -12.66 1.44
CA ALA A 280 -22.63 -12.93 2.88
C ALA A 280 -21.69 -14.09 3.26
N LEU A 281 -21.70 -15.18 2.51
CA LEU A 281 -20.83 -16.34 2.74
C LEU A 281 -19.34 -15.97 2.63
N LEU A 282 -18.96 -15.20 1.61
CA LEU A 282 -17.57 -14.76 1.45
C LEU A 282 -17.14 -13.77 2.55
N MET A 283 -18.01 -12.85 2.97
CA MET A 283 -17.75 -11.96 4.11
C MET A 283 -17.49 -12.77 5.39
N PHE A 284 -18.31 -13.79 5.65
CA PHE A 284 -18.17 -14.64 6.83
C PHE A 284 -17.00 -15.63 6.74
N ALA A 285 -16.65 -16.11 5.53
CA ALA A 285 -15.46 -16.92 5.31
C ALA A 285 -14.18 -16.13 5.61
N ALA A 286 -14.09 -14.89 5.10
CA ALA A 286 -12.97 -13.98 5.40
C ALA A 286 -12.88 -13.69 6.90
N ARG A 287 -14.01 -13.43 7.56
CA ARG A 287 -14.09 -13.23 9.01
C ARG A 287 -13.64 -14.45 9.80
N ARG A 288 -14.07 -15.66 9.41
CA ARG A 288 -13.68 -16.89 10.12
C ARG A 288 -12.17 -17.07 10.13
N GLU A 289 -11.54 -16.90 8.97
CA GLU A 289 -10.10 -16.97 8.84
C GLU A 289 -9.42 -15.91 9.71
N HIS A 290 -9.88 -14.66 9.61
CA HIS A 290 -9.34 -13.54 10.38
C HIS A 290 -9.49 -13.72 11.90
N VAL A 291 -10.64 -14.21 12.36
CA VAL A 291 -10.91 -14.52 13.77
C VAL A 291 -9.95 -15.57 14.30
N LEU A 292 -9.70 -16.64 13.53
CA LEU A 292 -8.85 -17.75 13.97
C LEU A 292 -7.35 -17.39 13.94
N GLN A 293 -6.90 -16.68 12.91
CA GLN A 293 -5.47 -16.43 12.70
C GLN A 293 -4.96 -15.15 13.37
N VAL A 294 -5.83 -14.16 13.61
CA VAL A 294 -5.42 -12.84 14.12
C VAL A 294 -6.11 -12.49 15.42
N ILE A 295 -7.45 -12.42 15.42
CA ILE A 295 -8.19 -11.86 16.56
C ILE A 295 -8.03 -12.75 17.80
N LYS A 296 -8.40 -14.04 17.73
CA LYS A 296 -8.29 -14.94 18.90
C LYS A 296 -6.85 -15.06 19.42
N PRO A 297 -5.82 -15.22 18.58
CA PRO A 297 -4.43 -15.23 19.05
C PRO A 297 -3.98 -13.92 19.70
N ALA A 298 -4.41 -12.76 19.20
CA ALA A 298 -4.08 -11.46 19.79
C ALA A 298 -4.73 -11.29 21.17
N LEU A 299 -6.00 -11.65 21.30
CA LEU A 299 -6.72 -11.61 22.58
C LEU A 299 -6.12 -12.57 23.59
N ALA A 300 -5.72 -13.78 23.18
CA ALA A 300 -5.05 -14.74 24.04
C ALA A 300 -3.70 -14.22 24.58
N LYS A 301 -3.06 -13.27 23.87
CA LYS A 301 -1.84 -12.58 24.31
C LYS A 301 -2.12 -11.34 25.17
N GLY A 302 -3.38 -11.07 25.51
CA GLY A 302 -3.79 -9.88 26.26
C GLY A 302 -3.66 -8.57 25.47
N GLN A 303 -3.62 -8.63 24.14
CA GLN A 303 -3.60 -7.44 23.29
C GLN A 303 -5.01 -6.86 23.13
N VAL A 304 -5.12 -5.53 23.10
CA VAL A 304 -6.34 -4.85 22.67
C VAL A 304 -6.46 -4.94 21.15
N VAL A 305 -7.49 -5.61 20.65
CA VAL A 305 -7.73 -5.71 19.20
C VAL A 305 -8.55 -4.50 18.73
N LEU A 306 -7.97 -3.74 17.80
CA LEU A 306 -8.63 -2.63 17.13
C LEU A 306 -8.88 -3.04 15.68
N CYS A 307 -10.13 -3.39 15.39
CA CYS A 307 -10.54 -3.90 14.08
C CYS A 307 -11.37 -2.86 13.31
N ASP A 308 -10.89 -2.44 12.15
CA ASP A 308 -11.65 -1.61 11.23
C ASP A 308 -12.72 -2.46 10.53
N ARG A 309 -13.98 -2.28 10.95
CA ARG A 309 -15.16 -3.08 10.62
C ARG A 309 -15.13 -4.49 11.23
N PHE A 310 -16.33 -5.01 11.47
CA PHE A 310 -16.57 -6.38 11.94
C PHE A 310 -18.01 -6.76 11.60
N THR A 311 -18.63 -7.69 12.34
CA THR A 311 -19.94 -8.26 12.01
C THR A 311 -21.08 -7.24 11.94
N ASP A 312 -21.05 -6.16 12.74
CA ASP A 312 -22.03 -5.08 12.66
C ASP A 312 -22.10 -4.45 11.24
N ALA A 313 -20.96 -4.39 10.53
CA ALA A 313 -20.95 -3.94 9.14
C ALA A 313 -21.68 -4.92 8.22
N THR A 314 -21.66 -6.22 8.52
CA THR A 314 -22.36 -7.23 7.70
C THR A 314 -23.87 -7.07 7.83
N PHE A 315 -24.37 -6.87 9.06
CA PHE A 315 -25.78 -6.55 9.29
C PHE A 315 -26.18 -5.25 8.61
N ALA A 316 -25.36 -4.21 8.68
CA ALA A 316 -25.66 -2.92 8.06
C ALA A 316 -25.66 -2.99 6.51
N TYR A 317 -24.63 -3.56 5.90
CA TYR A 317 -24.46 -3.58 4.45
C TYR A 317 -25.23 -4.71 3.78
N GLN A 318 -24.99 -5.96 4.14
CA GLN A 318 -25.66 -7.11 3.55
C GLN A 318 -27.11 -7.20 4.05
N GLY A 319 -27.35 -7.02 5.36
CA GLY A 319 -28.71 -7.07 5.92
C GLY A 319 -29.58 -5.90 5.45
N TYR A 320 -29.41 -4.72 6.04
CA TYR A 320 -30.27 -3.58 5.75
C TYR A 320 -30.01 -2.96 4.36
N GLY A 321 -28.74 -2.80 3.99
CA GLY A 321 -28.36 -2.19 2.70
C GLY A 321 -28.90 -2.98 1.51
N ARG A 322 -28.61 -4.29 1.43
CA ARG A 322 -29.07 -5.18 0.35
C ARG A 322 -30.48 -5.75 0.58
N GLY A 323 -31.02 -5.70 1.79
CA GLY A 323 -32.28 -6.35 2.15
C GLY A 323 -32.14 -7.86 2.34
N PHE A 324 -30.96 -8.36 2.69
CA PHE A 324 -30.74 -9.79 2.92
C PHE A 324 -31.33 -10.24 4.26
N ASN A 325 -31.68 -11.54 4.35
CA ASN A 325 -32.34 -12.10 5.52
C ASN A 325 -31.42 -12.02 6.77
N LEU A 326 -31.88 -11.31 7.80
CA LEU A 326 -31.15 -11.08 9.04
C LEU A 326 -30.98 -12.34 9.90
N GLU A 327 -31.94 -13.27 9.86
CA GLU A 327 -31.87 -14.55 10.58
C GLU A 327 -30.74 -15.42 10.01
N VAL A 328 -30.57 -15.40 8.69
CA VAL A 328 -29.45 -16.09 8.03
C VAL A 328 -28.12 -15.48 8.45
N LEU A 329 -28.01 -14.14 8.50
CA LEU A 329 -26.79 -13.47 8.98
C LEU A 329 -26.49 -13.80 10.44
N GLN A 330 -27.52 -13.88 11.28
CA GLN A 330 -27.37 -14.27 12.69
C GLN A 330 -26.89 -15.71 12.82
N GLN A 331 -27.38 -16.63 11.99
CA GLN A 331 -26.90 -18.01 11.97
C GLN A 331 -25.44 -18.11 11.52
N LEU A 332 -25.04 -17.32 10.52
CA LEU A 332 -23.65 -17.24 10.07
C LEU A 332 -22.73 -16.64 11.13
N GLU A 333 -23.18 -15.60 11.84
CA GLU A 333 -22.48 -15.03 12.99
C GLU A 333 -22.23 -16.09 14.06
N LEU A 334 -23.25 -16.86 14.42
CA LEU A 334 -23.13 -17.96 15.39
C LEU A 334 -22.11 -19.01 14.94
N TRP A 335 -22.13 -19.44 13.67
CA TRP A 335 -21.16 -20.44 13.18
C TRP A 335 -19.73 -19.92 13.15
N VAL A 336 -19.55 -18.65 12.79
CA VAL A 336 -18.21 -18.07 12.60
C VAL A 336 -17.57 -17.63 13.91
N GLN A 337 -18.34 -17.00 14.80
CA GLN A 337 -17.86 -16.43 16.06
C GLN A 337 -18.14 -17.30 17.28
N GLY A 338 -19.00 -18.31 17.17
CA GLY A 338 -19.33 -19.23 18.26
C GLY A 338 -18.12 -20.06 18.71
N ASN A 339 -18.14 -20.46 19.99
CA ASN A 339 -17.16 -21.36 20.57
C ASN A 339 -17.33 -22.83 20.15
N ASP A 340 -18.55 -23.24 19.79
CA ASP A 340 -18.94 -24.60 19.40
C ASP A 340 -19.94 -24.54 18.24
N LEU A 341 -19.73 -25.36 17.20
CA LEU A 341 -20.57 -25.39 15.99
C LEU A 341 -21.91 -26.12 16.21
N GLN A 342 -21.98 -27.03 17.18
CA GLN A 342 -23.16 -27.84 17.49
C GLN A 342 -24.02 -27.20 18.58
N LYS A 343 -23.39 -26.56 19.58
CA LYS A 343 -24.08 -25.81 20.64
C LYS A 343 -23.30 -24.55 21.04
N PRO A 344 -23.43 -23.45 20.29
CA PRO A 344 -22.82 -22.18 20.65
C PRO A 344 -23.37 -21.75 22.02
N SER A 345 -22.50 -21.66 23.03
CA SER A 345 -22.85 -21.13 24.36
C SER A 345 -22.33 -19.72 24.56
N GLU A 346 -21.31 -19.34 23.80
CA GLU A 346 -20.68 -18.03 23.83
C GLU A 346 -20.31 -17.61 22.40
N ILE A 347 -20.56 -16.34 22.08
CA ILE A 347 -20.17 -15.74 20.81
C ILE A 347 -19.05 -14.73 21.04
N LEU A 348 -18.09 -14.72 20.12
CA LEU A 348 -17.05 -13.71 20.07
C LEU A 348 -17.66 -12.38 19.59
N GLU A 349 -17.91 -11.45 20.50
CA GLU A 349 -18.41 -10.10 20.21
C GLU A 349 -17.42 -9.03 20.67
N PRO A 350 -17.36 -7.87 19.98
CA PRO A 350 -16.54 -6.75 20.45
C PRO A 350 -16.92 -6.30 21.88
N ASP A 351 -15.95 -5.96 22.72
CA ASP A 351 -16.24 -5.27 23.99
C ASP A 351 -16.83 -3.86 23.74
N CYS A 352 -16.42 -3.21 22.64
CA CYS A 352 -16.85 -1.87 22.27
C CYS A 352 -16.84 -1.66 20.74
N THR A 353 -17.91 -1.08 20.20
CA THR A 353 -18.04 -0.65 18.80
C THR A 353 -18.21 0.86 18.73
N PHE A 354 -17.25 1.55 18.11
CA PHE A 354 -17.39 2.95 17.75
C PHE A 354 -18.19 3.08 16.45
N TRP A 355 -19.42 3.57 16.55
CA TRP A 355 -20.25 3.88 15.40
C TRP A 355 -20.11 5.35 15.02
N PHE A 356 -19.41 5.58 13.91
CA PHE A 356 -19.27 6.88 13.27
C PHE A 356 -20.54 7.20 12.48
N ASP A 357 -21.44 7.95 13.10
CA ASP A 357 -22.68 8.39 12.49
C ASP A 357 -22.42 9.61 11.61
N LEU A 358 -22.68 9.44 10.31
CA LEU A 358 -22.52 10.48 9.30
C LEU A 358 -23.70 10.40 8.36
N SER A 359 -24.41 11.52 8.19
CA SER A 359 -25.53 11.55 7.24
C SER A 359 -25.05 11.11 5.85
N PRO A 360 -25.80 10.24 5.16
CA PRO A 360 -25.43 9.75 3.82
C PRO A 360 -25.16 10.88 2.82
N GLN A 361 -25.83 12.03 2.96
CA GLN A 361 -25.61 13.20 2.11
C GLN A 361 -24.25 13.86 2.36
N VAL A 362 -23.82 13.96 3.62
CA VAL A 362 -22.47 14.47 3.94
C VAL A 362 -21.41 13.45 3.55
N ALA A 363 -21.66 12.16 3.74
CA ALA A 363 -20.78 11.10 3.27
C ALA A 363 -20.62 11.15 1.73
N ALA A 364 -21.71 11.28 0.98
CA ALA A 364 -21.70 11.42 -0.48
C ALA A 364 -20.90 12.65 -0.93
N LYS A 365 -21.09 13.82 -0.30
CA LYS A 365 -20.28 15.02 -0.59
C LYS A 365 -18.80 14.85 -0.28
N ARG A 366 -18.44 14.05 0.73
CA ARG A 366 -17.03 13.72 1.03
C ARG A 366 -16.47 12.74 -0.01
N LEU A 367 -17.29 11.82 -0.51
CA LEU A 367 -16.94 10.83 -1.54
C LEU A 367 -16.89 11.43 -2.96
N GLU A 368 -17.63 12.50 -3.27
CA GLU A 368 -17.57 13.21 -4.57
C GLU A 368 -16.16 13.74 -4.90
N SER A 369 -15.31 13.93 -3.88
CA SER A 369 -13.92 14.34 -4.02
C SER A 369 -12.90 13.17 -4.08
N ALA A 370 -13.36 11.92 -4.03
CA ALA A 370 -12.51 10.75 -3.85
C ALA A 370 -12.87 9.57 -4.79
N ARG A 371 -11.84 9.08 -5.52
CA ARG A 371 -11.72 7.80 -6.25
C ARG A 371 -12.87 7.37 -7.19
N LYS A 372 -12.62 6.30 -7.96
CA LYS A 372 -13.68 5.50 -8.58
C LYS A 372 -14.25 4.60 -7.49
N PRO A 373 -15.56 4.65 -7.21
CA PRO A 373 -16.13 3.92 -6.09
C PRO A 373 -16.02 2.40 -6.30
N ASP A 374 -15.70 1.66 -5.24
CA ASP A 374 -15.84 0.19 -5.26
C ASP A 374 -17.32 -0.24 -5.33
N LYS A 375 -17.58 -1.55 -5.44
CA LYS A 375 -18.95 -2.09 -5.57
C LYS A 375 -19.91 -1.63 -4.46
N PHE A 376 -19.40 -1.41 -3.24
CA PHE A 376 -20.20 -0.93 -2.11
C PHE A 376 -20.34 0.58 -2.11
N GLU A 377 -19.30 1.30 -2.52
CA GLU A 377 -19.31 2.76 -2.64
C GLU A 377 -20.16 3.27 -3.81
N ALA A 378 -20.31 2.46 -4.85
CA ALA A 378 -21.10 2.79 -6.04
C ALA A 378 -22.61 2.66 -5.83
N GLN A 379 -23.04 2.36 -4.59
CA GLN A 379 -24.45 2.18 -4.26
C GLN A 379 -25.19 3.51 -4.11
N SER A 380 -26.51 3.46 -4.19
CA SER A 380 -27.36 4.66 -4.14
C SER A 380 -27.42 5.28 -2.74
N LEU A 381 -27.83 6.56 -2.67
CA LEU A 381 -28.11 7.22 -1.39
C LEU A 381 -29.10 6.42 -0.52
N ALA A 382 -30.12 5.82 -1.14
CA ALA A 382 -31.11 5.00 -0.45
C ALA A 382 -30.48 3.73 0.17
N PHE A 383 -29.48 3.14 -0.49
CA PHE A 383 -28.70 2.04 0.10
C PHE A 383 -27.98 2.52 1.37
N PHE A 384 -27.27 3.65 1.32
CA PHE A 384 -26.54 4.17 2.48
C PHE A 384 -27.45 4.63 3.62
N GLN A 385 -28.66 5.11 3.32
CA GLN A 385 -29.69 5.37 4.34
C GLN A 385 -30.08 4.09 5.09
N ARG A 386 -30.26 2.97 4.36
CA ARG A 386 -30.53 1.67 5.01
C ARG A 386 -29.33 1.15 5.78
N VAL A 387 -28.10 1.35 5.28
CA VAL A 387 -26.89 0.99 6.03
C VAL A 387 -26.82 1.75 7.36
N ALA A 388 -27.08 3.05 7.36
CA ALA A 388 -27.13 3.85 8.58
C ALA A 388 -28.22 3.36 9.55
N GLN A 389 -29.41 3.03 9.02
CA GLN A 389 -30.47 2.40 9.81
C GLN A 389 -30.02 1.06 10.42
N GLY A 390 -29.28 0.24 9.68
CA GLY A 390 -28.77 -1.03 10.18
C GLY A 390 -27.83 -0.87 11.37
N TYR A 391 -26.91 0.10 11.34
CA TYR A 391 -26.09 0.43 12.50
C TYR A 391 -26.92 0.95 13.69
N ALA A 392 -27.91 1.81 13.44
CA ALA A 392 -28.81 2.30 14.47
C ALA A 392 -29.57 1.16 15.16
N MET A 393 -30.06 0.18 14.39
CA MET A 393 -30.73 -1.00 14.93
C MET A 393 -29.79 -1.89 15.76
N ARG A 394 -28.54 -2.09 15.32
CA ARG A 394 -27.53 -2.83 16.09
C ARG A 394 -27.20 -2.14 17.41
N MET A 395 -27.07 -0.81 17.40
CA MET A 395 -26.89 -0.02 18.62
C MET A 395 -28.10 -0.12 19.55
N GLN A 396 -29.33 -0.06 19.01
CA GLN A 396 -30.54 -0.18 19.83
C GLN A 396 -30.67 -1.55 20.50
N GLN A 397 -30.25 -2.62 19.81
CA GLN A 397 -30.25 -3.98 20.36
C GLN A 397 -29.23 -4.17 21.47
N ASN A 398 -28.05 -3.54 21.35
CA ASN A 398 -26.95 -3.71 22.31
C ASN A 398 -26.31 -2.37 22.70
N PRO A 399 -27.05 -1.46 23.36
CA PRO A 399 -26.61 -0.08 23.57
C PRO A 399 -25.36 0.03 24.44
N GLN A 400 -25.12 -0.93 25.33
CA GLN A 400 -23.95 -0.94 26.21
C GLN A 400 -22.62 -1.19 25.48
N ARG A 401 -22.66 -1.86 24.32
CA ARG A 401 -21.48 -2.17 23.48
C ARG A 401 -21.15 -1.04 22.51
N PHE A 402 -22.06 -0.09 22.29
CA PHE A 402 -21.91 0.93 21.26
C PHE A 402 -21.53 2.29 21.82
N VAL A 403 -20.63 2.95 21.10
CA VAL A 403 -20.27 4.35 21.29
C VAL A 403 -20.67 5.10 20.04
N HIS A 404 -21.69 5.95 20.15
CA HIS A 404 -22.10 6.84 19.07
C HIS A 404 -21.12 8.00 18.94
N ILE A 405 -20.63 8.23 17.73
CA ILE A 405 -19.67 9.28 17.39
C ILE A 405 -20.28 10.13 16.28
N ASP A 406 -20.47 11.42 16.54
CA ASP A 406 -20.92 12.38 15.53
C ASP A 406 -19.77 12.70 14.56
N ALA A 407 -19.74 11.99 13.43
CA ALA A 407 -18.69 12.09 12.42
C ALA A 407 -18.90 13.29 11.47
N ALA A 408 -19.96 14.09 11.64
CA ALA A 408 -20.13 15.33 10.92
C ALA A 408 -19.17 16.43 11.42
N GLN A 409 -18.66 16.30 12.65
CA GLN A 409 -17.71 17.24 13.24
C GLN A 409 -16.32 17.18 12.58
N SER A 410 -15.46 18.14 12.93
CA SER A 410 -14.04 18.13 12.55
C SER A 410 -13.33 16.89 13.08
N VAL A 411 -12.34 16.40 12.33
CA VAL A 411 -11.51 15.22 12.68
C VAL A 411 -10.95 15.33 14.11
N GLU A 412 -10.53 16.51 14.54
CA GLU A 412 -9.97 16.74 15.87
C GLU A 412 -11.02 16.49 16.98
N LYS A 413 -12.25 16.98 16.78
CA LYS A 413 -13.36 16.76 17.73
C LYS A 413 -13.79 15.30 17.77
N VAL A 414 -13.88 14.64 16.61
CA VAL A 414 -14.16 13.20 16.52
C VAL A 414 -13.08 12.41 17.26
N ARG A 415 -11.80 12.75 17.07
CA ARG A 415 -10.68 12.12 17.79
C ARG A 415 -10.82 12.31 19.31
N MET A 416 -11.13 13.51 19.78
CA MET A 416 -11.33 13.76 21.21
C MET A 416 -12.47 12.93 21.80
N GLN A 417 -13.59 12.77 21.08
CA GLN A 417 -14.71 11.93 21.53
C GLN A 417 -14.26 10.46 21.71
N ILE A 418 -13.50 9.93 20.75
CA ILE A 418 -13.00 8.55 20.78
C ILE A 418 -12.04 8.34 21.95
N LEU A 419 -11.06 9.23 22.13
CA LEU A 419 -10.07 9.10 23.20
C LEU A 419 -10.70 9.25 24.59
N ALA A 420 -11.62 10.20 24.78
CA ALA A 420 -12.35 10.37 26.04
C ALA A 420 -13.18 9.13 26.40
N GLN A 421 -13.66 8.39 25.41
CA GLN A 421 -14.35 7.14 25.65
C GLN A 421 -13.38 5.99 25.92
N ALA A 422 -12.23 5.95 25.24
CA ALA A 422 -11.16 4.98 25.51
C ALA A 422 -10.67 5.04 26.96
N ASP A 423 -10.55 6.25 27.54
CA ASP A 423 -10.17 6.44 28.95
C ASP A 423 -11.06 5.67 29.93
N LYS A 424 -12.35 5.55 29.63
CA LYS A 424 -13.29 4.80 30.48
C LYS A 424 -13.03 3.29 30.47
N PHE A 425 -12.43 2.78 29.39
CA PHE A 425 -12.16 1.36 29.20
C PHE A 425 -10.74 0.97 29.63
N ILE A 426 -9.77 1.89 29.63
CA ILE A 426 -8.37 1.60 29.98
C ILE A 426 -8.23 0.85 31.32
N PRO A 427 -8.89 1.23 32.43
CA PRO A 427 -8.77 0.50 33.69
C PRO A 427 -9.26 -0.96 33.59
N GLN A 428 -10.34 -1.19 32.85
CA GLN A 428 -10.89 -2.52 32.63
C GLN A 428 -9.95 -3.36 31.76
N LEU A 429 -9.45 -2.80 30.65
CA LEU A 429 -8.51 -3.45 29.74
C LEU A 429 -7.18 -3.79 30.43
N ALA A 430 -6.64 -2.88 31.25
CA ALA A 430 -5.42 -3.10 32.02
C ALA A 430 -5.59 -4.24 33.04
N SER A 431 -6.75 -4.33 33.71
CA SER A 431 -7.03 -5.42 34.65
C SER A 431 -7.17 -6.80 33.97
N ARG A 432 -7.61 -6.84 32.70
CA ARG A 432 -7.78 -8.06 31.90
C ARG A 432 -6.45 -8.58 31.35
N ALA A 433 -5.56 -7.69 30.91
CA ALA A 433 -4.21 -8.04 30.46
C ALA A 433 -3.39 -8.78 31.53
N VAL A 434 -3.66 -8.52 32.81
CA VAL A 434 -2.98 -9.16 33.95
C VAL A 434 -3.58 -10.55 34.30
N ARG A 435 -4.86 -10.82 33.99
CA ARG A 435 -5.56 -12.03 34.42
C ARG A 435 -5.62 -13.16 33.38
N GLY A 436 -5.09 -12.95 32.18
CA GLY A 436 -4.99 -14.01 31.15
C GLY A 436 -6.34 -14.62 30.75
N ASN A 437 -7.43 -13.84 30.77
CA ASN A 437 -8.76 -14.34 30.43
C ASN A 437 -9.28 -13.77 29.11
N LYS A 438 -10.02 -14.66 28.42
CA LYS A 438 -10.64 -14.60 27.09
C LYS A 438 -11.59 -13.38 26.96
N TYR A 439 -12.01 -13.04 25.74
CA TYR A 439 -12.98 -12.00 25.29
C TYR A 439 -12.34 -10.68 24.74
N VAL A 440 -13.05 -10.00 23.81
CA VAL A 440 -12.56 -9.26 22.59
C VAL A 440 -12.41 -7.75 22.70
#